data_AF-A0A345ZZG7-F1
#
_entry.id   AF-A0A345ZZG7-F1
#
_cell.length_a   1.000
_cell.length_b   1.000
_cell.length_c   1.000
_cell.angle_alpha   90.00
_cell.angle_beta   90.00
_cell.angle_gamma   90.00
#
_symmetry.space_group_name_H-M   'P 1'
#
loop_
_entity.id
_entity.type
_entity.pdbx_description
1 polymer ?
#
loop_
_entity_poly.entity_id
_entity_poly.type
_entity_poly.pdbx_seq_one_letter_code
_entity_poly.pdbx_strand_id
1 'polypeptide(L)'
;MKRRRRQSDTSEVALMAVMTKAMGAFLILMVFAMQYYIPDFTAEQIAAIVNRSIGGVRQELAGVVDRMKKGDFTKQDLDALQRQIEVSLAKLAQAEGDIARLQTRLDQSVSQLKRVEAERARLESEAQALKEEVARLRAFDPAVLQAKIVALQEQLKTWEDATAVFLELRYPDCGDAIIDLRVSRRLPDGSSVASLVPESGAQPFDPISRGPLRERGYDDYARRFADRDPAVGLTFSSAWNARRVRSGEVLAVYAAYLNAETRSAANNSDGPSLNRSYCAAEFRALATNSGTISASVQIGRSNPFRLLTVIKATENGLIQQQLSADEQRWFQQRIDNAPCDSLTCAPDSAVYRKEVAKILSQMYRVRLNAAPSQQQATNTEATNRLIDDLTGRFAAGSINQSQLTDYAALLTPPKSGNSAGITPSADTLDASRRRLTAAAVPPLLAQEFLTRASRGWWSADELERRIRSVEKQPTPASTRNAPAPAENPGRMIALLRSMSETGAITAGVASQWIGLVMQPPSPGAAAPPATVKRDDLVAQMSSKGFPPEFASFIANRVMAGTIKLDDYASAMKITKGNAPR
;
A
#
# COMPACT_ATOMS: atom_id res chain seq x y z
N MET A 1 -19.38 58.85 45.87
CA MET A 1 -18.54 59.50 44.83
C MET A 1 -19.29 59.53 43.51
N LYS A 2 -19.22 60.65 42.79
CA LYS A 2 -19.97 60.99 41.55
C LYS A 2 -19.13 60.67 40.30
N ARG A 3 -19.82 60.31 39.19
CA ARG A 3 -19.44 60.35 37.74
C ARG A 3 -18.50 59.25 37.21
N ARG A 4 -18.54 58.83 35.92
CA ARG A 4 -19.23 59.33 34.71
C ARG A 4 -19.37 58.23 33.62
N ARG A 5 -20.43 58.34 32.81
CA ARG A 5 -20.70 57.65 31.54
C ARG A 5 -19.55 57.78 30.52
N ARG A 6 -19.30 56.72 29.74
CA ARG A 6 -18.75 56.80 28.38
C ARG A 6 -19.82 56.32 27.39
N GLN A 7 -20.28 57.24 26.56
CA GLN A 7 -21.11 57.04 25.38
C GLN A 7 -20.47 57.96 24.34
N SER A 8 -19.58 57.43 23.50
CA SER A 8 -18.87 58.24 22.50
C SER A 8 -18.40 57.50 21.25
N ASP A 9 -18.60 56.20 21.09
CA ASP A 9 -17.93 55.48 19.99
C ASP A 9 -18.84 55.18 18.79
N THR A 10 -20.15 55.42 18.90
CA THR A 10 -21.11 55.23 17.79
C THR A 10 -21.42 56.49 16.99
N SER A 11 -21.10 57.69 17.51
CA SER A 11 -21.31 58.95 16.80
C SER A 11 -20.19 59.26 15.79
N GLU A 12 -18.95 58.84 16.05
CA GLU A 12 -17.82 59.09 15.14
C GLU A 12 -17.91 58.24 13.87
N VAL A 13 -18.29 56.97 13.98
CA VAL A 13 -18.48 56.09 12.81
C VAL A 13 -19.65 56.54 11.94
N ALA A 14 -20.74 56.99 12.57
CA ALA A 14 -21.89 57.56 11.85
C ALA A 14 -21.53 58.86 11.13
N LEU A 15 -20.73 59.73 11.76
CA LEU A 15 -20.32 61.01 11.16
C LEU A 15 -19.31 60.79 10.01
N MET A 16 -18.43 59.80 10.13
CA MET A 16 -17.49 59.43 9.06
C MET A 16 -18.20 58.82 7.84
N ALA A 17 -19.24 58.00 8.07
CA ALA A 17 -20.08 57.43 7.02
C ALA A 17 -20.94 58.50 6.31
N VAL A 18 -21.44 59.50 7.05
CA VAL A 18 -22.15 60.64 6.47
C VAL A 18 -21.21 61.55 5.68
N MET A 19 -19.99 61.80 6.17
CA MET A 19 -18.99 62.58 5.45
C MET A 19 -18.53 61.93 4.13
N THR A 20 -18.31 60.61 4.12
CA THR A 20 -17.95 59.89 2.88
C THR A 20 -19.10 59.86 1.88
N LYS A 21 -20.35 59.72 2.35
CA LYS A 21 -21.54 59.79 1.48
C LYS A 21 -21.77 61.20 0.93
N ALA A 22 -21.50 62.24 1.72
CA ALA A 22 -21.57 63.63 1.28
C ALA A 22 -20.44 63.99 0.30
N MET A 23 -19.21 63.50 0.51
CA MET A 23 -18.12 63.66 -0.46
C MET A 23 -18.40 62.92 -1.76
N GLY A 24 -18.99 61.73 -1.71
CA GLY A 24 -19.42 60.99 -2.91
C GLY A 24 -20.49 61.74 -3.70
N ALA A 25 -21.49 62.33 -3.03
CA ALA A 25 -22.51 63.15 -3.67
C ALA A 25 -21.94 64.46 -4.26
N PHE A 26 -20.96 65.07 -3.58
CA PHE A 26 -20.29 66.28 -4.07
C PHE A 26 -19.41 66.00 -5.29
N LEU A 27 -18.70 64.87 -5.33
CA LEU A 27 -17.93 64.45 -6.51
C LEU A 27 -18.83 64.16 -7.71
N ILE A 28 -20.00 63.53 -7.51
CA ILE A 28 -20.97 63.32 -8.59
C ILE A 28 -21.50 64.66 -9.10
N LEU A 29 -21.87 65.59 -8.21
CA LEU A 29 -22.30 66.94 -8.59
C LEU A 29 -21.20 67.74 -9.30
N MET A 30 -19.94 67.59 -8.89
CA MET A 30 -18.83 68.30 -9.52
C MET A 30 -18.51 67.72 -10.91
N VAL A 31 -18.62 66.40 -11.11
CA VAL A 31 -18.48 65.75 -12.42
C VAL A 31 -19.63 66.17 -13.36
N PHE A 32 -20.87 66.28 -12.85
CA PHE A 32 -21.98 66.85 -13.63
C PHE A 32 -21.78 68.34 -13.94
N ALA A 33 -21.25 69.13 -13.00
CA ALA A 33 -20.99 70.56 -13.20
C ALA A 33 -19.81 70.83 -14.15
N MET A 34 -18.82 69.93 -14.23
CA MET A 34 -17.71 70.06 -15.20
C MET A 34 -18.14 69.86 -16.65
N GLN A 35 -19.25 69.17 -16.93
CA GLN A 35 -19.80 69.08 -18.30
C GLN A 35 -20.35 70.42 -18.82
N TYR A 36 -20.60 71.40 -17.94
CA TYR A 36 -21.13 72.72 -18.30
C TYR A 36 -20.06 73.78 -18.60
N TYR A 37 -18.76 73.41 -18.61
CA TYR A 37 -17.65 74.36 -18.82
C TYR A 37 -16.87 74.13 -20.12
N ILE A 38 -17.54 73.66 -21.17
CA ILE A 38 -17.02 73.73 -22.54
C ILE A 38 -17.82 74.83 -23.24
N PRO A 39 -17.20 75.93 -23.70
CA PRO A 39 -17.89 76.90 -24.54
C PRO A 39 -18.16 76.24 -25.89
N ASP A 40 -19.32 75.59 -26.00
CA ASP A 40 -19.85 75.10 -27.27
C ASP A 40 -20.25 76.30 -28.11
N PHE A 41 -19.39 76.66 -29.09
CA PHE A 41 -19.91 77.29 -30.29
C PHE A 41 -20.78 76.23 -30.97
N THR A 42 -22.10 76.37 -30.82
CA THR A 42 -23.03 75.43 -31.45
C THR A 42 -22.71 75.35 -32.95
N ALA A 43 -22.83 74.17 -33.54
CA ALA A 43 -22.58 73.98 -34.97
C ALA A 43 -23.37 75.00 -35.83
N GLU A 44 -24.51 75.47 -35.31
CA GLU A 44 -25.30 76.58 -35.86
C GLU A 44 -24.58 77.92 -35.88
N GLN A 45 -23.82 78.31 -34.85
CA GLN A 45 -23.05 79.56 -34.85
C GLN A 45 -21.87 79.50 -35.82
N ILE A 46 -21.20 78.35 -35.93
CA ILE A 46 -20.12 78.13 -36.90
C ILE A 46 -20.69 78.14 -38.32
N ALA A 47 -21.77 77.41 -38.56
CA ALA A 47 -22.46 77.41 -39.85
C ALA A 47 -22.99 78.81 -40.20
N ALA A 48 -23.47 79.58 -39.22
CA ALA A 48 -23.92 80.95 -39.43
C ALA A 48 -22.77 81.90 -39.78
N ILE A 49 -21.60 81.79 -39.12
CA ILE A 49 -20.43 82.62 -39.42
C ILE A 49 -19.89 82.28 -40.81
N VAL A 50 -19.73 80.99 -41.14
CA VAL A 50 -19.22 80.52 -42.44
C VAL A 50 -20.20 80.83 -43.57
N ASN A 51 -21.51 80.60 -43.39
CA ASN A 51 -22.51 80.96 -44.42
C ASN A 51 -22.63 82.46 -44.61
N ARG A 52 -22.50 83.26 -43.54
CA ARG A 52 -22.61 84.72 -43.63
C ARG A 52 -21.36 85.36 -44.22
N SER A 53 -20.16 84.84 -43.94
CA SER A 53 -18.90 85.35 -44.51
C SER A 53 -18.69 84.91 -45.96
N ILE A 54 -18.87 83.62 -46.27
CA ILE A 54 -18.68 83.08 -47.63
C ILE A 54 -19.87 83.41 -48.54
N GLY A 55 -21.10 83.35 -48.02
CA GLY A 55 -22.31 83.69 -48.77
C GLY A 55 -22.35 85.17 -49.16
N GLY A 56 -21.94 86.06 -48.25
CA GLY A 56 -21.82 87.50 -48.51
C GLY A 56 -20.76 87.81 -49.56
N VAL A 57 -19.57 87.19 -49.46
CA VAL A 57 -18.49 87.35 -50.46
C VAL A 57 -18.90 86.82 -51.83
N ARG A 58 -19.61 85.67 -51.91
CA ARG A 58 -20.14 85.14 -53.18
C ARG A 58 -21.18 86.07 -53.82
N GLN A 59 -22.09 86.65 -53.04
CA GLN A 59 -23.06 87.62 -53.56
C GLN A 59 -22.39 88.91 -54.03
N GLU A 60 -21.42 89.43 -53.27
CA GLU A 60 -20.64 90.61 -53.66
C GLU A 60 -19.86 90.37 -54.97
N LEU A 61 -19.18 89.21 -55.10
CA LEU A 61 -18.47 88.84 -56.33
C LEU A 61 -19.43 88.61 -57.50
N ALA A 62 -20.58 87.96 -57.29
CA ALA A 62 -21.57 87.75 -58.34
C ALA A 62 -22.10 89.10 -58.88
N GLY A 63 -22.37 90.06 -58.00
CA GLY A 63 -22.78 91.42 -58.39
C GLY A 63 -21.66 92.24 -59.07
N VAL A 64 -20.39 91.93 -58.79
CA VAL A 64 -19.22 92.47 -59.51
C VAL A 64 -19.12 91.86 -60.92
N VAL A 65 -19.29 90.54 -61.05
CA VAL A 65 -19.27 89.81 -62.34
C VAL A 65 -20.43 90.24 -63.24
N ASP A 66 -21.64 90.40 -62.71
CA ASP A 66 -22.79 90.86 -63.49
C ASP A 66 -22.64 92.31 -63.95
N ARG A 67 -21.97 93.16 -63.17
CA ARG A 67 -21.59 94.49 -63.64
C ARG A 67 -20.57 94.38 -64.75
N MET A 68 -19.51 93.57 -64.60
CA MET A 68 -18.50 93.37 -65.65
C MET A 68 -19.09 92.96 -67.00
N LYS A 69 -20.13 92.12 -67.00
CA LYS A 69 -20.82 91.68 -68.22
C LYS A 69 -21.57 92.79 -68.97
N LYS A 70 -21.92 93.91 -68.32
CA LYS A 70 -22.74 94.98 -68.92
C LYS A 70 -21.95 95.99 -69.75
N GLY A 71 -20.61 95.91 -69.75
CA GLY A 71 -19.75 96.44 -70.81
C GLY A 71 -19.91 97.93 -71.15
N ASP A 72 -19.66 98.81 -70.18
CA ASP A 72 -19.18 100.18 -70.42
C ASP A 72 -18.64 100.71 -69.08
N PHE A 73 -17.32 100.74 -68.92
CA PHE A 73 -16.69 101.17 -67.67
C PHE A 73 -15.85 102.42 -67.88
N THR A 74 -16.12 103.43 -67.07
CA THR A 74 -15.19 104.55 -66.93
C THR A 74 -14.01 104.13 -66.07
N LYS A 75 -12.89 104.86 -66.16
CA LYS A 75 -11.68 104.57 -65.36
C LYS A 75 -11.95 104.57 -63.85
N GLN A 76 -12.89 105.40 -63.38
CA GLN A 76 -13.33 105.41 -61.98
C GLN A 76 -14.10 104.15 -61.57
N ASP A 77 -14.88 103.56 -62.47
CA ASP A 77 -15.64 102.33 -62.17
C ASP A 77 -14.71 101.12 -62.05
N LEU A 78 -13.64 101.05 -62.86
CA LEU A 78 -12.62 100.02 -62.75
C LEU A 78 -11.84 100.11 -61.44
N ASP A 79 -11.47 101.31 -60.99
CA ASP A 79 -10.80 101.52 -59.69
C ASP A 79 -11.72 101.13 -58.52
N ALA A 80 -13.02 101.42 -58.62
CA ALA A 80 -14.00 101.03 -57.61
C ALA A 80 -14.22 99.50 -57.56
N LEU A 81 -14.27 98.84 -58.73
CA LEU A 81 -14.34 97.39 -58.86
C LEU A 81 -13.09 96.72 -58.29
N GLN A 82 -11.90 97.25 -58.58
CA GLN A 82 -10.64 96.73 -58.04
C GLN A 82 -10.62 96.82 -56.51
N ARG A 83 -10.99 97.97 -55.93
CA ARG A 83 -11.12 98.12 -54.47
C ARG A 83 -12.13 97.13 -53.87
N GLN A 84 -13.24 96.89 -54.55
CA GLN A 84 -14.25 95.94 -54.07
C GLN A 84 -13.72 94.50 -54.07
N ILE A 85 -12.97 94.10 -55.11
CA ILE A 85 -12.30 92.79 -55.18
C ILE A 85 -11.23 92.66 -54.08
N GLU A 86 -10.42 93.69 -53.85
CA GLU A 86 -9.41 93.70 -52.77
C GLU A 86 -10.06 93.54 -51.39
N VAL A 87 -11.18 94.21 -51.14
CA VAL A 87 -11.96 94.05 -49.90
C VAL A 87 -12.54 92.64 -49.78
N SER A 88 -13.10 92.07 -50.84
CA SER A 88 -13.62 90.69 -50.84
C SER A 88 -12.52 89.65 -50.63
N LEU A 89 -11.32 89.85 -51.20
CA LEU A 89 -10.15 89.01 -50.97
C LEU A 89 -9.67 89.10 -49.52
N ALA A 90 -9.63 90.30 -48.93
CA ALA A 90 -9.29 90.47 -47.52
C ALA A 90 -10.31 89.77 -46.59
N LYS A 91 -11.61 89.88 -46.89
CA LYS A 91 -12.67 89.15 -46.16
C LYS A 91 -12.52 87.63 -46.29
N LEU A 92 -12.13 87.12 -47.46
CA LEU A 92 -11.92 85.69 -47.69
C LEU A 92 -10.69 85.18 -46.92
N ALA A 93 -9.57 85.91 -46.95
CA ALA A 93 -8.38 85.58 -46.16
C ALA A 93 -8.66 85.59 -44.65
N GLN A 94 -9.51 86.51 -44.18
CA GLN A 94 -9.97 86.52 -42.80
C GLN A 94 -10.84 85.30 -42.47
N ALA A 95 -11.78 84.93 -43.35
CA ALA A 95 -12.61 83.75 -43.16
C ALA A 95 -11.80 82.44 -43.17
N GLU A 96 -10.78 82.33 -44.03
CA GLU A 96 -9.83 81.21 -44.03
C GLU A 96 -9.04 81.14 -42.71
N GLY A 97 -8.60 82.29 -42.19
CA GLY A 97 -7.95 82.37 -40.88
C GLY A 97 -8.84 81.93 -39.72
N ASP A 98 -10.13 82.29 -39.75
CA ASP A 98 -11.10 81.87 -38.74
C ASP A 98 -11.45 80.38 -38.84
N ILE A 99 -11.54 79.82 -40.07
CA ILE A 99 -11.72 78.38 -40.29
C ILE A 99 -10.53 77.59 -39.74
N ALA A 100 -9.30 78.02 -40.01
CA ALA A 100 -8.09 77.35 -39.48
C ALA A 100 -8.05 77.36 -37.94
N ARG A 101 -8.48 78.46 -37.30
CA ARG A 101 -8.61 78.55 -35.84
C ARG A 101 -9.69 77.62 -35.30
N LEU A 102 -10.83 77.52 -35.96
CA LEU A 102 -11.91 76.61 -35.58
C LEU A 102 -11.51 75.13 -35.75
N GLN A 103 -10.81 74.79 -36.84
CA GLN A 103 -10.25 73.46 -37.03
C GLN A 103 -9.27 73.08 -35.92
N THR A 104 -8.34 73.98 -35.58
CA THR A 104 -7.39 73.75 -34.48
C THR A 104 -8.10 73.51 -33.14
N ARG A 105 -9.18 74.27 -32.85
CA ARG A 105 -9.99 74.08 -31.64
C ARG A 105 -10.77 72.77 -31.66
N LEU A 106 -11.30 72.37 -32.83
CA LEU A 106 -11.98 71.09 -33.01
C LEU A 106 -11.02 69.91 -32.80
N ASP A 107 -9.80 69.99 -33.33
CA ASP A 107 -8.79 68.96 -33.13
C ASP A 107 -8.40 68.84 -31.64
N GLN A 108 -8.30 69.98 -30.94
CA GLN A 108 -8.06 70.00 -29.50
C GLN A 108 -9.21 69.37 -28.71
N SER A 109 -10.47 69.68 -29.03
CA SER A 109 -11.63 69.11 -28.32
C SER A 109 -11.79 67.61 -28.60
N VAL A 110 -11.58 67.18 -29.85
CA VAL A 110 -11.56 65.75 -30.23
C VAL A 110 -10.44 65.01 -29.49
N SER A 111 -9.26 65.61 -29.36
CA SER A 111 -8.17 65.01 -28.58
C SER A 111 -8.50 64.92 -27.08
N GLN A 112 -9.20 65.90 -26.51
CA GLN A 112 -9.63 65.85 -25.11
C GLN A 112 -10.70 64.77 -24.90
N LEU A 113 -11.67 64.69 -25.81
CA LEU A 113 -12.73 63.70 -25.76
C LEU A 113 -12.18 62.27 -25.83
N LYS A 114 -11.21 62.01 -26.71
CA LYS A 114 -10.50 60.71 -26.78
C LYS A 114 -9.78 60.36 -25.47
N ARG A 115 -9.18 61.35 -24.78
CA ARG A 115 -8.53 61.12 -23.47
C ARG A 115 -9.55 60.77 -22.39
N VAL A 116 -10.66 61.49 -22.34
CA VAL A 116 -11.75 61.25 -21.39
C VAL A 116 -12.40 59.89 -21.65
N GLU A 117 -12.61 59.50 -22.90
CA GLU A 117 -13.12 58.17 -23.26
C GLU A 117 -12.16 57.05 -22.85
N ALA A 118 -10.85 57.23 -23.05
CA ALA A 118 -9.84 56.27 -22.62
C ALA A 118 -9.78 56.14 -21.09
N GLU A 119 -9.88 57.26 -20.37
CA GLU A 119 -9.91 57.29 -18.91
C GLU A 119 -11.19 56.62 -18.37
N ARG A 120 -12.34 56.89 -19.00
CA ARG A 120 -13.60 56.22 -18.68
C ARG A 120 -13.51 54.71 -18.88
N ALA A 121 -12.98 54.26 -20.01
CA ALA A 121 -12.81 52.83 -20.30
C ALA A 121 -11.88 52.15 -19.26
N ARG A 122 -10.80 52.84 -18.87
CA ARG A 122 -9.91 52.36 -17.81
C ARG A 122 -10.63 52.26 -16.46
N LEU A 123 -11.35 53.30 -16.04
CA LEU A 123 -12.09 53.30 -14.77
C LEU A 123 -13.20 52.23 -14.75
N GLU A 124 -13.88 52.01 -15.88
CA GLU A 124 -14.88 50.93 -16.00
C GLU A 124 -14.22 49.55 -15.83
N SER A 125 -13.01 49.34 -16.37
CA SER A 125 -12.26 48.09 -16.17
C SER A 125 -11.80 47.88 -14.72
N GLU A 126 -11.31 48.94 -14.06
CA GLU A 126 -10.89 48.89 -12.65
C GLU A 126 -12.09 48.64 -11.74
N ALA A 127 -13.24 49.27 -12.02
CA ALA A 127 -14.47 49.05 -11.28
C ALA A 127 -15.00 47.62 -11.43
N GLN A 128 -14.85 47.02 -12.61
CA GLN A 128 -15.23 45.62 -12.84
C GLN A 128 -14.30 44.66 -12.09
N ALA A 129 -12.98 44.87 -12.16
CA ALA A 129 -12.01 44.06 -11.42
C ALA A 129 -12.22 44.16 -9.90
N LEU A 130 -12.50 45.35 -9.38
CA LEU A 130 -12.83 45.54 -7.96
C LEU A 130 -14.15 44.87 -7.57
N LYS A 131 -15.18 44.89 -8.43
CA LYS A 131 -16.43 44.15 -8.18
C LYS A 131 -16.19 42.65 -8.11
N GLU A 132 -15.36 42.10 -8.99
CA GLU A 132 -14.99 40.69 -8.99
C GLU A 132 -14.22 40.31 -7.72
N GLU A 133 -13.27 41.14 -7.30
CA GLU A 133 -12.51 40.91 -6.06
C GLU A 133 -13.40 41.03 -4.82
N VAL A 134 -14.33 42.00 -4.77
CA VAL A 134 -15.32 42.10 -3.70
C VAL A 134 -16.26 40.88 -3.69
N ALA A 135 -16.67 40.39 -4.86
CA ALA A 135 -17.48 39.18 -4.96
C ALA A 135 -16.71 37.94 -4.45
N ARG A 136 -15.43 37.83 -4.80
CA ARG A 136 -14.53 36.77 -4.31
C ARG A 136 -14.34 36.84 -2.78
N LEU A 137 -14.10 38.03 -2.24
CA LEU A 137 -13.93 38.25 -0.80
C LEU A 137 -15.24 38.04 -0.02
N ARG A 138 -16.40 38.34 -0.62
CA ARG A 138 -17.71 38.01 -0.01
C ARG A 138 -18.06 36.53 -0.09
N ALA A 139 -17.55 35.83 -1.11
CA ALA A 139 -17.65 34.38 -1.21
C ALA A 139 -16.67 33.65 -0.29
N PHE A 140 -15.67 34.35 0.26
CA PHE A 140 -14.83 33.83 1.34
C PHE A 140 -15.65 33.77 2.62
N ASP A 141 -16.08 32.57 3.00
CA ASP A 141 -16.83 32.34 4.21
C ASP A 141 -15.87 32.12 5.41
N PRO A 142 -15.72 33.10 6.32
CA PRO A 142 -14.88 32.93 7.50
C PRO A 142 -15.38 31.82 8.41
N ALA A 143 -16.66 31.45 8.36
CA ALA A 143 -17.20 30.32 9.13
C ALA A 143 -16.65 28.98 8.62
N VAL A 144 -16.43 28.83 7.30
CA VAL A 144 -15.81 27.62 6.73
C VAL A 144 -14.33 27.50 7.13
N LEU A 145 -13.60 28.61 7.14
CA LEU A 145 -12.20 28.61 7.59
C LEU A 145 -12.12 28.32 9.10
N GLN A 146 -12.99 28.94 9.90
CA GLN A 146 -13.06 28.70 11.34
C GLN A 146 -13.44 27.25 11.64
N ALA A 147 -14.40 26.68 10.91
CA ALA A 147 -14.76 25.27 11.02
C ALA A 147 -13.60 24.34 10.66
N LYS A 148 -12.80 24.68 9.63
CA LYS A 148 -11.56 23.95 9.30
C LYS A 148 -10.51 24.07 10.40
N ILE A 149 -10.33 25.25 10.99
CA ILE A 149 -9.39 25.46 12.10
C ILE A 149 -9.83 24.63 13.31
N VAL A 150 -11.11 24.65 13.68
CA VAL A 150 -11.65 23.84 14.78
C VAL A 150 -11.47 22.34 14.48
N ALA A 151 -11.79 21.90 13.25
CA ALA A 151 -11.60 20.51 12.85
C ALA A 151 -10.11 20.09 12.87
N LEU A 152 -9.20 20.98 12.45
CA LEU A 152 -7.75 20.74 12.52
C LEU A 152 -7.23 20.75 13.96
N GLN A 153 -7.77 21.61 14.82
CA GLN A 153 -7.44 21.63 16.26
C GLN A 153 -7.94 20.37 16.96
N GLU A 154 -9.12 19.87 16.61
CA GLU A 154 -9.66 18.62 17.13
C GLU A 154 -8.87 17.41 16.62
N GLN A 155 -8.41 17.46 15.36
CA GLN A 155 -7.43 16.50 14.84
C GLN A 155 -6.11 16.57 15.61
N LEU A 156 -5.53 17.77 15.82
CA LEU A 156 -4.31 17.97 16.62
C LEU A 156 -4.43 17.40 18.03
N LYS A 157 -5.54 17.68 18.71
CA LYS A 157 -5.82 17.12 20.03
C LYS A 157 -5.89 15.59 20.02
N THR A 158 -6.53 15.01 19.00
CA THR A 158 -6.54 13.54 18.83
C THR A 158 -5.16 12.95 18.47
N TRP A 159 -4.21 13.75 17.99
CA TRP A 159 -2.82 13.33 17.77
C TRP A 159 -1.94 13.53 19.01
N GLU A 160 -2.20 14.53 19.86
CA GLU A 160 -1.47 14.78 21.11
C GLU A 160 -1.67 13.65 22.13
N ASP A 161 -2.85 13.05 22.17
CA ASP A 161 -3.18 11.92 23.08
C ASP A 161 -2.70 10.55 22.55
N ALA A 162 -2.01 10.52 21.40
CA ALA A 162 -1.55 9.28 20.78
C ALA A 162 -0.14 8.91 21.26
N THR A 163 0.00 7.70 21.80
CA THR A 163 1.29 7.14 22.23
C THR A 163 1.91 6.34 21.09
N ALA A 164 3.23 6.47 20.90
CA ALA A 164 3.98 5.59 20.01
C ALA A 164 4.25 4.26 20.72
N VAL A 165 3.90 3.15 20.07
CA VAL A 165 4.04 1.79 20.61
C VAL A 165 4.97 0.98 19.72
N PHE A 166 5.98 0.40 20.35
CA PHE A 166 6.93 -0.54 19.77
C PHE A 166 6.75 -1.89 20.43
N LEU A 167 6.38 -2.90 19.64
CA LEU A 167 6.24 -4.28 20.08
C LEU A 167 7.30 -5.11 19.39
N GLU A 168 7.96 -6.00 20.12
CA GLU A 168 8.99 -6.88 19.58
C GLU A 168 8.85 -8.28 20.13
N LEU A 169 9.01 -9.27 19.27
CA LEU A 169 9.15 -10.67 19.61
C LEU A 169 10.52 -11.16 19.15
N ARG A 170 11.38 -11.50 20.09
CA ARG A 170 12.73 -12.04 19.86
C ARG A 170 12.72 -13.54 20.09
N TYR A 171 13.42 -14.31 19.26
CA TYR A 171 13.56 -15.74 19.45
C TYR A 171 14.96 -16.21 19.06
N PRO A 172 15.79 -16.58 20.04
CA PRO A 172 17.13 -17.10 19.79
C PRO A 172 17.08 -18.58 19.40
N ASP A 173 17.90 -18.94 18.42
CA ASP A 173 18.29 -20.33 18.13
C ASP A 173 17.14 -21.31 17.82
N CYS A 174 16.07 -20.82 17.20
CA CYS A 174 14.94 -21.67 16.80
C CYS A 174 15.09 -22.31 15.41
N GLY A 175 16.33 -22.45 14.93
CA GLY A 175 16.63 -22.96 13.59
C GLY A 175 15.94 -22.13 12.52
N ASP A 176 15.15 -22.79 11.66
CA ASP A 176 14.46 -22.16 10.53
C ASP A 176 13.02 -21.76 10.87
N ALA A 177 12.68 -21.70 12.15
CA ALA A 177 11.36 -21.26 12.59
C ALA A 177 11.15 -19.80 12.19
N ILE A 178 10.03 -19.52 11.50
CA ILE A 178 9.59 -18.17 11.18
C ILE A 178 8.44 -17.84 12.10
N ILE A 179 8.73 -17.03 13.11
CA ILE A 179 7.73 -16.57 14.07
C ILE A 179 7.51 -15.08 13.85
N ASP A 180 6.27 -14.72 13.57
CA ASP A 180 5.85 -13.37 13.23
C ASP A 180 4.94 -12.82 14.34
N LEU A 181 5.14 -11.54 14.64
CA LEU A 181 4.31 -10.82 15.58
C LEU A 181 3.05 -10.30 14.86
N ARG A 182 1.88 -10.57 15.43
CA ARG A 182 0.59 -10.12 14.92
C ARG A 182 -0.15 -9.31 15.97
N VAL A 183 -0.83 -8.26 15.54
CA VAL A 183 -1.54 -7.33 16.42
C VAL A 183 -2.93 -7.11 15.87
N SER A 184 -3.93 -7.28 16.72
CA SER A 184 -5.32 -6.95 16.46
C SER A 184 -5.69 -5.76 17.32
N ARG A 185 -6.24 -4.71 16.73
CA ARG A 185 -6.54 -3.46 17.41
C ARG A 185 -8.05 -3.34 17.65
N ARG A 186 -8.45 -2.81 18.79
CA ARG A 186 -9.81 -2.37 19.07
C ARG A 186 -9.76 -0.91 19.46
N LEU A 187 -10.40 -0.06 18.68
CA LEU A 187 -10.48 1.38 18.97
C LEU A 187 -11.22 1.63 20.29
N PRO A 188 -10.99 2.78 20.94
CA PRO A 188 -11.75 3.17 22.12
C PRO A 188 -13.24 3.29 21.76
N ASP A 189 -14.10 2.57 22.47
CA ASP A 189 -15.56 2.60 22.28
C ASP A 189 -16.27 3.53 23.28
N GLY A 190 -15.50 4.27 24.09
CA GLY A 190 -16.01 5.15 25.15
C GLY A 190 -16.68 4.41 26.31
N SER A 191 -16.72 3.08 26.26
CA SER A 191 -17.36 2.25 27.28
C SER A 191 -16.39 2.02 28.44
N SER A 192 -16.88 2.18 29.67
CA SER A 192 -16.14 1.81 30.88
C SER A 192 -16.22 0.31 31.17
N VAL A 193 -16.70 -0.49 30.22
CA VAL A 193 -17.01 -1.91 30.43
C VAL A 193 -15.70 -2.65 30.65
N ALA A 194 -15.62 -3.37 31.76
CA ALA A 194 -14.42 -4.12 32.16
C ALA A 194 -14.11 -5.30 31.22
N SER A 195 -15.11 -5.79 30.49
CA SER A 195 -14.98 -6.93 29.59
C SER A 195 -14.31 -6.55 28.26
N LEU A 196 -13.30 -7.32 27.89
CA LEU A 196 -12.61 -7.24 26.61
C LEU A 196 -13.36 -7.97 25.49
N VAL A 197 -14.37 -8.78 25.83
CA VAL A 197 -15.26 -9.40 24.85
C VAL A 197 -16.22 -8.33 24.31
N PRO A 198 -16.22 -8.02 23.00
CA PRO A 198 -17.14 -7.05 22.44
C PRO A 198 -18.59 -7.52 22.61
N GLU A 199 -19.44 -6.66 23.17
CA GLU A 199 -20.89 -6.88 23.19
C GLU A 199 -21.49 -6.68 21.79
N SER A 200 -22.72 -7.17 21.58
CA SER A 200 -23.41 -7.05 20.29
C SER A 200 -23.55 -5.58 19.88
N GLY A 201 -22.88 -5.20 18.79
CA GLY A 201 -22.87 -3.82 18.27
C GLY A 201 -21.65 -2.98 18.66
N ALA A 202 -20.79 -3.47 19.56
CA ALA A 202 -19.50 -2.82 19.85
C ALA A 202 -18.52 -3.00 18.68
N GLN A 203 -17.59 -2.05 18.52
CA GLN A 203 -16.57 -2.14 17.47
C GLN A 203 -15.70 -3.38 17.72
N PRO A 204 -15.66 -4.34 16.79
CA PRO A 204 -14.85 -5.53 16.99
C PRO A 204 -13.37 -5.16 16.90
N PHE A 205 -12.55 -6.03 17.47
CA PHE A 205 -11.13 -6.08 17.12
C PHE A 205 -10.98 -6.23 15.59
N ASP A 206 -9.94 -5.63 15.03
CA ASP A 206 -9.54 -5.80 13.63
C ASP A 206 -9.32 -7.29 13.30
N PRO A 207 -9.54 -7.73 12.05
CA PRO A 207 -9.25 -9.10 11.67
C PRO A 207 -7.80 -9.49 11.99
N ILE A 208 -7.57 -10.79 12.08
CA ILE A 208 -6.22 -11.33 12.15
C ILE A 208 -6.16 -12.49 11.17
N SER A 209 -5.12 -12.55 10.35
CA SER A 209 -4.84 -13.70 9.51
C SER A 209 -3.75 -14.57 10.11
N ARG A 210 -3.87 -15.88 9.91
CA ARG A 210 -2.81 -16.84 10.30
C ARG A 210 -1.65 -16.89 9.30
N GLY A 211 -1.76 -16.21 8.15
CA GLY A 211 -0.82 -16.38 7.04
C GLY A 211 0.25 -15.31 6.88
N PRO A 212 1.14 -15.49 5.90
CA PRO A 212 2.27 -14.59 5.67
C PRO A 212 1.84 -13.23 5.11
N LEU A 213 0.65 -13.15 4.49
CA LEU A 213 0.07 -11.89 4.05
C LEU A 213 -0.23 -11.03 5.27
N ARG A 214 0.19 -9.77 5.19
CA ARG A 214 0.01 -8.79 6.25
C ARG A 214 -1.22 -7.95 5.95
N GLU A 215 -2.03 -7.72 6.97
CA GLU A 215 -3.02 -6.66 6.93
C GLU A 215 -2.27 -5.32 6.88
N ARG A 216 -2.52 -4.54 5.82
CA ARG A 216 -1.89 -3.23 5.63
C ARG A 216 -2.72 -2.18 6.37
N GLY A 217 -2.28 -1.80 7.56
CA GLY A 217 -2.67 -0.54 8.20
C GLY A 217 -1.75 0.60 7.75
N TYR A 218 -2.30 1.81 7.57
CA TYR A 218 -1.57 2.98 7.04
C TYR A 218 -0.45 3.53 7.95
N ASP A 219 -0.40 3.14 9.23
CA ASP A 219 0.54 3.66 10.24
C ASP A 219 1.41 2.57 10.91
N ASP A 220 1.35 1.33 10.42
CA ASP A 220 1.98 0.16 11.04
C ASP A 220 3.20 -0.30 10.24
N TYR A 221 4.39 -0.28 10.86
CA TYR A 221 5.60 -0.82 10.25
C TYR A 221 6.03 -2.09 10.95
N ALA A 222 5.94 -3.24 10.27
CA ALA A 222 6.46 -4.50 10.77
C ALA A 222 7.84 -4.83 10.18
N ARG A 223 8.88 -4.96 11.03
CA ARG A 223 10.26 -5.34 10.63
C ARG A 223 10.58 -6.75 11.09
N ARG A 224 11.37 -7.45 10.29
CA ARG A 224 12.08 -8.65 10.73
C ARG A 224 13.56 -8.34 10.72
N PHE A 225 14.24 -8.70 11.80
CA PHE A 225 15.68 -8.56 11.93
C PHE A 225 16.28 -9.91 12.28
N ALA A 226 17.51 -10.09 11.82
CA ALA A 226 18.32 -11.25 12.09
C ALA A 226 19.67 -10.70 12.55
N ASP A 227 20.04 -11.02 13.79
CA ASP A 227 21.29 -10.58 14.38
C ASP A 227 22.01 -11.78 15.01
N ARG A 228 23.33 -11.73 15.09
CA ARG A 228 24.14 -12.75 15.72
C ARG A 228 24.62 -12.24 17.07
N ASP A 229 24.02 -12.75 18.13
CA ASP A 229 24.48 -12.54 19.49
C ASP A 229 25.64 -13.53 19.78
N PRO A 230 26.83 -13.06 20.20
CA PRO A 230 27.93 -13.95 20.58
C PRO A 230 27.60 -14.93 21.72
N ALA A 231 26.68 -14.57 22.63
CA ALA A 231 26.33 -15.35 23.81
C ALA A 231 25.19 -16.35 23.56
N VAL A 232 24.24 -16.00 22.68
CA VAL A 232 22.99 -16.78 22.46
C VAL A 232 22.87 -17.34 21.03
N GLY A 233 23.80 -16.98 20.15
CA GLY A 233 23.81 -17.37 18.75
C GLY A 233 22.91 -16.48 17.88
N LEU A 234 22.34 -17.08 16.83
CA LEU A 234 21.47 -16.36 15.89
C LEU A 234 20.14 -16.01 16.55
N THR A 235 19.86 -14.71 16.68
CA THR A 235 18.61 -14.18 17.21
C THR A 235 17.81 -13.54 16.10
N PHE A 236 16.55 -13.94 16.00
CA PHE A 236 15.60 -13.29 15.11
C PHE A 236 14.65 -12.44 15.92
N SER A 237 14.22 -11.31 15.34
CA SER A 237 13.14 -10.52 15.90
C SER A 237 12.09 -10.17 14.86
N SER A 238 10.85 -10.17 15.31
CA SER A 238 9.71 -9.61 14.59
C SER A 238 9.18 -8.43 15.40
N ALA A 239 9.24 -7.24 14.83
CA ALA A 239 8.77 -6.02 15.46
C ALA A 239 7.52 -5.49 14.76
N TRP A 240 6.61 -4.89 15.52
CA TRP A 240 5.46 -4.13 15.06
C TRP A 240 5.50 -2.75 15.72
N ASN A 241 5.35 -1.71 14.90
CA ASN A 241 5.45 -0.33 15.34
C ASN A 241 4.23 0.44 14.88
N ALA A 242 3.48 1.00 15.81
CA ALA A 242 2.47 2.00 15.53
C ALA A 242 2.93 3.35 16.07
N ARG A 243 2.95 4.36 15.20
CA ARG A 243 3.27 5.73 15.62
C ARG A 243 2.15 6.36 16.46
N ARG A 244 0.96 5.77 16.42
CA ARG A 244 -0.27 6.38 16.91
C ARG A 244 -1.22 5.32 17.48
N VAL A 245 -1.15 5.14 18.79
CA VAL A 245 -2.10 4.33 19.56
C VAL A 245 -2.80 5.25 20.55
N ARG A 246 -4.14 5.34 20.47
CA ARG A 246 -4.91 6.29 21.27
C ARG A 246 -5.13 5.77 22.69
N SER A 247 -5.26 6.67 23.66
CA SER A 247 -5.72 6.29 25.00
C SER A 247 -7.08 5.58 24.91
N GLY A 248 -7.22 4.46 25.63
CA GLY A 248 -8.39 3.58 25.60
C GLY A 248 -8.33 2.46 24.55
N GLU A 249 -7.41 2.54 23.58
CA GLU A 249 -7.26 1.52 22.55
C GLU A 249 -6.72 0.21 23.15
N VAL A 250 -7.21 -0.93 22.66
CA VAL A 250 -6.78 -2.26 23.12
C VAL A 250 -6.08 -3.00 21.98
N LEU A 251 -4.89 -3.52 22.29
CA LEU A 251 -4.05 -4.29 21.39
C LEU A 251 -4.01 -5.74 21.88
N ALA A 252 -4.59 -6.66 21.12
CA ALA A 252 -4.39 -8.09 21.32
C ALA A 252 -3.18 -8.54 20.48
N VAL A 253 -2.17 -9.10 21.15
CA VAL A 253 -0.88 -9.41 20.55
C VAL A 253 -0.69 -10.92 20.47
N TYR A 254 -0.31 -11.41 19.30
CA TYR A 254 -0.19 -12.83 18.99
C TYR A 254 1.17 -13.16 18.38
N ALA A 255 1.64 -14.38 18.58
CA ALA A 255 2.75 -14.97 17.84
C ALA A 255 2.23 -16.01 16.85
N ALA A 256 2.71 -15.94 15.61
CA ALA A 256 2.35 -16.84 14.52
C ALA A 256 3.59 -17.56 13.97
N TYR A 257 3.66 -18.88 14.15
CA TYR A 257 4.69 -19.75 13.61
C TYR A 257 4.31 -20.20 12.20
N LEU A 258 4.78 -19.45 11.20
CA LEU A 258 4.30 -19.50 9.82
C LEU A 258 4.69 -20.79 9.06
N ASN A 259 5.74 -21.50 9.50
CA ASN A 259 6.26 -22.71 8.87
C ASN A 259 6.38 -23.90 9.83
N ALA A 260 5.40 -24.01 10.72
CA ALA A 260 5.29 -25.11 11.67
C ALA A 260 5.00 -26.48 11.01
N GLU A 261 4.16 -26.50 9.96
CA GLU A 261 3.63 -27.74 9.34
C GLU A 261 4.52 -28.34 8.24
N THR A 262 5.40 -27.55 7.62
CA THR A 262 6.27 -27.96 6.51
C THR A 262 7.44 -28.86 6.92
N ARG A 263 7.59 -29.10 8.22
CA ARG A 263 8.71 -29.86 8.76
C ARG A 263 8.20 -31.27 9.08
N SER A 264 8.67 -32.26 8.34
CA SER A 264 8.26 -33.66 8.49
C SER A 264 8.44 -34.14 9.94
N ALA A 265 7.52 -35.00 10.40
CA ALA A 265 7.61 -35.75 11.67
C ALA A 265 8.54 -36.96 11.56
N ALA A 266 9.50 -36.95 10.64
CA ALA A 266 10.53 -37.98 10.59
C ALA A 266 11.45 -37.78 11.80
N ASN A 267 11.38 -38.72 12.75
CA ASN A 267 12.25 -38.91 13.91
C ASN A 267 13.72 -39.18 13.55
N ASN A 268 14.23 -38.64 12.44
CA ASN A 268 15.63 -38.79 12.08
C ASN A 268 16.38 -37.61 12.70
N SER A 269 16.60 -37.72 14.00
CA SER A 269 17.71 -37.07 14.69
C SER A 269 18.99 -37.38 13.94
N ASP A 270 19.77 -36.34 13.62
CA ASP A 270 21.24 -36.34 13.45
C ASP A 270 21.76 -35.04 12.80
N GLY A 271 20.90 -34.04 12.58
CA GLY A 271 21.26 -32.62 12.71
C GLY A 271 21.24 -32.17 14.19
N PRO A 272 21.82 -31.00 14.55
CA PRO A 272 21.84 -30.55 15.95
C PRO A 272 20.43 -30.64 16.55
N SER A 273 20.32 -31.34 17.68
CA SER A 273 19.03 -31.58 18.33
C SER A 273 18.37 -30.24 18.64
N LEU A 274 17.32 -29.91 17.90
CA LEU A 274 16.32 -28.97 18.37
C LEU A 274 15.45 -29.75 19.35
N ASN A 275 16.03 -30.02 20.52
CA ASN A 275 15.49 -30.83 21.61
C ASN A 275 14.29 -30.16 22.31
N ARG A 276 13.58 -29.28 21.58
CA ARG A 276 12.39 -28.61 22.03
C ARG A 276 11.39 -28.67 20.89
N SER A 277 10.27 -29.36 21.14
CA SER A 277 9.05 -29.29 20.33
C SER A 277 8.48 -27.85 20.23
N TYR A 278 9.13 -26.89 20.89
CA TYR A 278 8.79 -25.49 21.02
C TYR A 278 10.03 -24.59 20.86
N CYS A 279 9.84 -23.40 20.27
CA CYS A 279 10.76 -22.29 20.28
C CYS A 279 10.46 -21.41 21.50
N ALA A 280 11.49 -21.02 22.24
CA ALA A 280 11.37 -20.00 23.28
C ALA A 280 11.50 -18.63 22.64
N ALA A 281 10.50 -17.77 22.83
CA ALA A 281 10.49 -16.41 22.36
C ALA A 281 10.26 -15.44 23.53
N GLU A 282 10.81 -14.25 23.42
CA GLU A 282 10.69 -13.16 24.36
C GLU A 282 9.94 -12.02 23.70
N PHE A 283 8.80 -11.67 24.28
CA PHE A 283 8.00 -10.54 23.87
C PHE A 283 8.34 -9.31 24.71
N ARG A 284 8.39 -8.15 24.08
CA ARG A 284 8.56 -6.85 24.73
C ARG A 284 7.60 -5.84 24.10
N ALA A 285 6.93 -5.07 24.95
CA ALA A 285 6.18 -3.87 24.55
C ALA A 285 6.82 -2.65 25.20
N LEU A 286 7.05 -1.62 24.39
CA LEU A 286 7.60 -0.34 24.77
C LEU A 286 6.65 0.76 24.29
N ALA A 287 6.42 1.75 25.13
CA ALA A 287 5.76 2.98 24.75
C ALA A 287 6.55 4.19 25.25
N THR A 288 6.31 5.34 24.62
CA THR A 288 6.89 6.61 25.06
C THR A 288 6.50 6.87 26.51
N ASN A 289 7.50 7.03 27.40
CA ASN A 289 7.34 7.34 28.83
C ASN A 289 6.72 6.25 29.72
N SER A 290 6.64 4.99 29.29
CA SER A 290 6.11 3.90 30.11
C SER A 290 7.17 2.86 30.52
N GLY A 291 6.83 2.02 31.52
CA GLY A 291 7.57 0.79 31.80
C GLY A 291 7.53 -0.19 30.61
N THR A 292 8.43 -1.17 30.62
CA THR A 292 8.46 -2.26 29.64
C THR A 292 7.53 -3.39 30.08
N ILE A 293 6.61 -3.81 29.23
CA ILE A 293 5.88 -5.08 29.43
C ILE A 293 6.70 -6.15 28.74
N SER A 294 7.00 -7.26 29.43
CA SER A 294 7.73 -8.38 28.84
C SER A 294 7.10 -9.70 29.20
N ALA A 295 7.19 -10.67 28.29
CA ALA A 295 6.69 -12.02 28.50
C ALA A 295 7.58 -13.05 27.79
N SER A 296 7.90 -14.15 28.46
CA SER A 296 8.51 -15.30 27.81
C SER A 296 7.42 -16.26 27.35
N VAL A 297 7.48 -16.68 26.09
CA VAL A 297 6.50 -17.56 25.47
C VAL A 297 7.17 -18.77 24.84
N GLN A 298 6.48 -19.90 24.91
CA GLN A 298 6.82 -21.09 24.14
C GLN A 298 5.83 -21.25 23.00
N ILE A 299 6.34 -21.30 21.77
CA ILE A 299 5.54 -21.50 20.56
C ILE A 299 6.06 -22.72 19.81
N GLY A 300 5.18 -23.64 19.46
CA GLY A 300 5.56 -24.94 18.90
C GLY A 300 4.56 -25.42 17.87
N ARG A 301 4.82 -26.59 17.29
CA ARG A 301 3.93 -27.14 16.26
C ARG A 301 2.52 -27.43 16.75
N SER A 302 2.37 -27.84 18.01
CA SER A 302 1.07 -28.13 18.61
C SER A 302 0.25 -26.86 18.85
N ASN A 303 0.90 -25.70 18.97
CA ASN A 303 0.27 -24.39 19.20
C ASN A 303 0.97 -23.33 18.33
N PRO A 304 0.79 -23.38 16.99
CA PRO A 304 1.54 -22.53 16.07
C PRO A 304 1.00 -21.09 16.02
N PHE A 305 -0.17 -20.82 16.59
CA PHE A 305 -0.69 -19.47 16.76
C PHE A 305 -1.13 -19.29 18.21
N ARG A 306 -0.56 -18.30 18.90
CA ARG A 306 -0.75 -18.13 20.35
C ARG A 306 -0.96 -16.67 20.71
N LEU A 307 -1.96 -16.40 21.54
CA LEU A 307 -2.10 -15.10 22.22
C LEU A 307 -0.95 -14.92 23.21
N LEU A 308 -0.22 -13.82 23.07
CA LEU A 308 0.88 -13.45 23.97
C LEU A 308 0.36 -12.65 25.14
N THR A 309 -0.36 -11.58 24.84
CA THR A 309 -0.87 -10.63 25.83
C THR A 309 -1.95 -9.75 25.21
N VAL A 310 -2.72 -9.08 26.06
CA VAL A 310 -3.62 -8.00 25.67
C VAL A 310 -3.19 -6.75 26.42
N ILE A 311 -2.99 -5.66 25.69
CA ILE A 311 -2.45 -4.41 26.21
C ILE A 311 -3.48 -3.31 25.97
N LYS A 312 -3.77 -2.52 26.99
CA LYS A 312 -4.57 -1.30 26.86
C LYS A 312 -3.63 -0.09 26.88
N ALA A 313 -3.77 0.79 25.90
CA ALA A 313 -3.12 2.09 25.91
C ALA A 313 -3.90 3.03 26.82
N THR A 314 -3.18 3.81 27.62
CA THR A 314 -3.70 4.83 28.53
C THR A 314 -2.89 6.11 28.37
N GLU A 315 -3.37 7.22 28.93
CA GLU A 315 -2.64 8.49 28.95
C GLU A 315 -1.25 8.36 29.59
N ASN A 316 -1.08 7.41 30.53
CA ASN A 316 0.16 7.18 31.26
C ASN A 316 1.04 6.06 30.65
N GLY A 317 0.67 5.53 29.48
CA GLY A 317 1.40 4.46 28.80
C GLY A 317 0.62 3.16 28.64
N LEU A 318 1.33 2.03 28.60
CA LEU A 318 0.73 0.71 28.33
C LEU A 318 0.45 -0.06 29.62
N ILE A 319 -0.74 -0.63 29.71
CA ILE A 319 -1.16 -1.50 30.82
C ILE A 319 -1.52 -2.87 30.28
N GLN A 320 -0.82 -3.91 30.76
CA GLN A 320 -1.18 -5.29 30.49
C GLN A 320 -2.53 -5.61 31.13
N GLN A 321 -3.47 -6.12 30.35
CA GLN A 321 -4.77 -6.55 30.84
C GLN A 321 -4.69 -7.98 31.36
N GLN A 322 -5.24 -8.21 32.55
CA GLN A 322 -5.47 -9.57 33.04
C GLN A 322 -6.76 -10.10 32.41
N LEU A 323 -6.67 -11.26 31.78
CA LEU A 323 -7.80 -11.89 31.11
C LEU A 323 -8.48 -12.89 32.04
N SER A 324 -9.79 -12.75 32.20
CA SER A 324 -10.66 -13.78 32.77
C SER A 324 -10.67 -15.06 31.94
N ALA A 325 -11.14 -16.17 32.51
CA ALA A 325 -11.22 -17.44 31.79
C ALA A 325 -12.15 -17.37 30.56
N ASP A 326 -13.20 -16.55 30.62
CA ASP A 326 -14.13 -16.35 29.50
C ASP A 326 -13.48 -15.55 28.37
N GLU A 327 -12.74 -14.48 28.70
CA GLU A 327 -11.98 -13.69 27.72
C GLU A 327 -10.88 -14.51 27.06
N GLN A 328 -10.14 -15.32 27.83
CA GLN A 328 -9.13 -16.23 27.28
C GLN A 328 -9.75 -17.21 26.28
N ARG A 329 -10.89 -17.82 26.64
CA ARG A 329 -11.64 -18.71 25.74
C ARG A 329 -12.12 -17.98 24.49
N TRP A 330 -12.61 -16.75 24.63
CA TRP A 330 -13.06 -15.95 23.49
C TRP A 330 -11.91 -15.61 22.53
N PHE A 331 -10.76 -15.15 23.03
CA PHE A 331 -9.59 -14.90 22.19
C PHE A 331 -9.06 -16.17 21.54
N GLN A 332 -9.08 -17.30 22.24
CA GLN A 332 -8.69 -18.59 21.65
C GLN A 332 -9.67 -19.01 20.54
N GLN A 333 -10.98 -18.90 20.74
CA GLN A 333 -11.97 -19.17 19.69
C GLN A 333 -11.80 -18.22 18.49
N ARG A 334 -11.47 -16.95 18.72
CA ARG A 334 -11.17 -15.99 17.66
C ARG A 334 -9.93 -16.42 16.87
N ILE A 335 -8.88 -16.89 17.55
CA ILE A 335 -7.72 -17.50 16.91
C ILE A 335 -8.17 -18.69 16.08
N ASP A 336 -8.93 -19.61 16.67
CA ASP A 336 -9.38 -20.89 16.09
C ASP A 336 -10.27 -20.70 14.85
N ASN A 337 -11.00 -19.58 14.79
CA ASN A 337 -11.84 -19.18 13.66
C ASN A 337 -11.17 -18.16 12.73
N ALA A 338 -9.97 -17.65 13.06
CA ALA A 338 -9.27 -16.69 12.24
C ALA A 338 -9.01 -17.29 10.85
N PRO A 339 -9.29 -16.56 9.76
CA PRO A 339 -9.06 -17.07 8.42
C PRO A 339 -7.60 -17.45 8.28
N CYS A 340 -7.43 -18.70 7.92
CA CYS A 340 -6.19 -19.19 7.41
C CYS A 340 -6.08 -18.58 6.01
N ASP A 341 -5.32 -17.49 5.85
CA ASP A 341 -5.01 -16.98 4.51
C ASP A 341 -4.56 -18.18 3.67
N SER A 342 -5.05 -18.26 2.43
CA SER A 342 -4.94 -19.43 1.53
C SER A 342 -3.53 -20.05 1.43
N LEU A 343 -2.51 -19.29 1.81
CA LEU A 343 -1.10 -19.66 1.83
C LEU A 343 -0.68 -20.50 3.04
N THR A 344 -1.23 -20.26 4.24
CA THR A 344 -0.87 -21.01 5.46
C THR A 344 -1.53 -22.38 5.52
N CYS A 345 -2.76 -22.48 4.99
CA CYS A 345 -3.49 -23.74 4.89
C CYS A 345 -3.14 -24.53 3.61
N ALA A 346 -2.19 -24.02 2.80
CA ALA A 346 -1.59 -24.71 1.67
C ALA A 346 -0.07 -24.49 1.69
N PRO A 347 0.67 -25.11 2.64
CA PRO A 347 2.14 -24.99 2.75
C PRO A 347 2.87 -25.44 1.47
N ASP A 348 2.23 -26.26 0.65
CA ASP A 348 2.73 -26.71 -0.65
C ASP A 348 2.35 -25.78 -1.81
N SER A 349 1.73 -24.62 -1.55
CA SER A 349 1.44 -23.64 -2.60
C SER A 349 2.70 -22.90 -3.04
N ALA A 350 2.80 -22.61 -4.35
CA ALA A 350 3.93 -21.86 -4.89
C ALA A 350 4.03 -20.44 -4.28
N VAL A 351 2.90 -19.83 -3.93
CA VAL A 351 2.86 -18.50 -3.35
C VAL A 351 3.38 -18.52 -1.90
N TYR A 352 3.02 -19.53 -1.11
CA TYR A 352 3.58 -19.74 0.23
C TYR A 352 5.10 -19.91 0.18
N ARG A 353 5.59 -20.81 -0.69
CA ARG A 353 7.03 -21.06 -0.82
C ARG A 353 7.81 -19.81 -1.22
N LYS A 354 7.26 -18.98 -2.11
CA LYS A 354 7.88 -17.68 -2.49
C LYS A 354 7.99 -16.72 -1.31
N GLU A 355 6.95 -16.59 -0.48
CA GLU A 355 6.99 -15.70 0.68
C GLU A 355 7.93 -16.22 1.78
N VAL A 356 7.89 -17.52 2.07
CA VAL A 356 8.80 -18.16 3.03
C VAL A 356 10.25 -18.12 2.55
N ALA A 357 10.50 -18.33 1.25
CA ALA A 357 11.85 -18.27 0.67
C ALA A 357 12.54 -16.92 0.90
N LYS A 358 11.80 -15.81 0.78
CA LYS A 358 12.34 -14.46 1.06
C LYS A 358 12.85 -14.33 2.49
N ILE A 359 12.08 -14.86 3.44
CA ILE A 359 12.41 -14.80 4.87
C ILE A 359 13.61 -15.71 5.15
N LEU A 360 13.54 -16.99 4.71
CA LEU A 360 14.62 -17.95 4.88
C LEU A 360 15.93 -17.47 4.24
N SER A 361 15.89 -16.80 3.09
CA SER A 361 17.07 -16.20 2.46
C SER A 361 17.75 -15.19 3.39
N GLN A 362 17.00 -14.30 4.04
CA GLN A 362 17.56 -13.37 5.03
C GLN A 362 18.16 -14.12 6.23
N MET A 363 17.47 -15.14 6.74
CA MET A 363 17.95 -15.96 7.85
C MET A 363 19.27 -16.65 7.52
N TYR A 364 19.37 -17.27 6.35
CA TYR A 364 20.57 -17.98 5.90
C TYR A 364 21.72 -17.03 5.55
N ARG A 365 21.45 -15.82 5.05
CA ARG A 365 22.51 -14.84 4.80
C ARG A 365 23.24 -14.47 6.09
N VAL A 366 22.52 -14.25 7.19
CA VAL A 366 23.17 -13.97 8.48
C VAL A 366 23.86 -15.22 9.02
N ARG A 367 23.21 -16.38 8.94
CA ARG A 367 23.74 -17.64 9.48
C ARG A 367 24.97 -18.16 8.75
N LEU A 368 25.00 -18.11 7.43
CA LEU A 368 26.02 -18.78 6.60
C LEU A 368 27.22 -17.89 6.28
N ASN A 369 27.07 -16.56 6.33
CA ASN A 369 28.20 -15.64 6.22
C ASN A 369 29.00 -15.53 7.54
N ALA A 370 28.45 -16.01 8.65
CA ALA A 370 29.13 -16.13 9.92
C ALA A 370 30.34 -17.08 9.83
N ALA A 371 31.54 -16.57 10.16
CA ALA A 371 32.74 -17.39 10.34
C ALA A 371 32.90 -17.85 11.80
N PRO A 372 33.48 -19.03 12.06
CA PRO A 372 33.99 -19.40 13.38
C PRO A 372 35.12 -18.48 13.83
N SER A 373 35.35 -18.36 15.14
CA SER A 373 36.51 -17.66 15.69
C SER A 373 37.81 -18.29 15.16
N GLN A 374 38.78 -17.46 14.78
CA GLN A 374 40.10 -17.86 14.20
C GLN A 374 40.09 -18.44 12.78
N GLN A 375 38.93 -18.47 12.11
CA GLN A 375 38.80 -18.94 10.72
C GLN A 375 38.78 -17.77 9.73
N GLN A 376 39.22 -18.01 8.49
CA GLN A 376 39.12 -17.01 7.42
C GLN A 376 37.66 -16.65 7.12
N ALA A 377 37.42 -15.37 6.81
CA ALA A 377 36.12 -14.88 6.40
C ALA A 377 35.56 -15.66 5.20
N THR A 378 34.24 -15.80 5.17
CA THR A 378 33.53 -16.41 4.04
C THR A 378 33.64 -15.53 2.81
N ASN A 379 33.60 -16.13 1.62
CA ASN A 379 33.32 -15.35 0.41
C ASN A 379 31.82 -15.02 0.41
N THR A 380 31.49 -13.81 0.88
CA THR A 380 30.12 -13.35 1.03
C THR A 380 29.32 -13.42 -0.27
N GLU A 381 29.95 -13.10 -1.40
CA GLU A 381 29.28 -13.12 -2.70
C GLU A 381 28.95 -14.55 -3.15
N ALA A 382 29.92 -15.48 -3.04
CA ALA A 382 29.70 -16.88 -3.36
C ALA A 382 28.64 -17.52 -2.44
N THR A 383 28.67 -17.19 -1.14
CA THR A 383 27.70 -17.66 -0.14
C THR A 383 26.30 -17.12 -0.44
N ASN A 384 26.17 -15.84 -0.80
CA ASN A 384 24.87 -15.25 -1.16
C ASN A 384 24.29 -15.86 -2.44
N ARG A 385 25.11 -16.10 -3.48
CA ARG A 385 24.67 -16.80 -4.70
C ARG A 385 24.16 -18.20 -4.40
N LEU A 386 24.85 -18.93 -3.52
CA LEU A 386 24.40 -20.25 -3.07
C LEU A 386 23.07 -20.18 -2.32
N ILE A 387 22.89 -19.21 -1.42
CA ILE A 387 21.62 -19.02 -0.70
C ILE A 387 20.49 -18.72 -1.69
N ASP A 388 20.74 -17.89 -2.69
CA ASP A 388 19.75 -17.54 -3.71
C ASP A 388 19.39 -18.76 -4.59
N ASP A 389 20.35 -19.63 -4.95
CA ASP A 389 20.08 -20.91 -5.63
C ASP A 389 19.23 -21.86 -4.77
N LEU A 390 19.61 -22.08 -3.50
CA LEU A 390 18.89 -22.99 -2.60
C LEU A 390 17.46 -22.50 -2.30
N THR A 391 17.30 -21.21 -1.99
CA THR A 391 15.98 -20.62 -1.73
C THR A 391 15.15 -20.49 -2.99
N GLY A 392 15.77 -20.28 -4.16
CA GLY A 392 15.14 -20.35 -5.48
C GLY A 392 14.59 -21.73 -5.81
N ARG A 393 15.37 -22.79 -5.56
CA ARG A 393 14.93 -24.19 -5.68
C ARG A 393 13.74 -24.51 -4.79
N PHE A 394 13.76 -24.03 -3.54
CA PHE A 394 12.61 -24.17 -2.64
C PHE A 394 11.39 -23.40 -3.16
N ALA A 395 11.55 -22.14 -3.57
CA ALA A 395 10.45 -21.35 -4.16
C ALA A 395 9.83 -22.04 -5.40
N ALA A 396 10.66 -22.65 -6.25
CA ALA A 396 10.25 -23.44 -7.40
C ALA A 396 9.58 -24.78 -7.03
N GLY A 397 9.79 -25.28 -5.81
CA GLY A 397 9.28 -26.57 -5.34
C GLY A 397 10.13 -27.77 -5.74
N SER A 398 11.37 -27.55 -6.22
CA SER A 398 12.29 -28.64 -6.57
C SER A 398 12.92 -29.29 -5.33
N ILE A 399 12.91 -28.59 -4.19
CA ILE A 399 13.26 -29.12 -2.88
C ILE A 399 12.20 -28.69 -1.87
N ASN A 400 11.95 -29.52 -0.85
CA ASN A 400 11.08 -29.15 0.27
C ASN A 400 11.85 -28.41 1.37
N GLN A 401 11.14 -27.88 2.36
CA GLN A 401 11.77 -27.12 3.44
C GLN A 401 12.72 -27.97 4.30
N SER A 402 12.44 -29.27 4.50
CA SER A 402 13.36 -30.16 5.22
C SER A 402 14.70 -30.26 4.51
N GLN A 403 14.68 -30.50 3.19
CA GLN A 403 15.90 -30.56 2.37
C GLN A 403 16.66 -29.24 2.40
N LEU A 404 15.96 -28.10 2.32
CA LEU A 404 16.56 -26.78 2.43
C LEU A 404 17.25 -26.57 3.80
N THR A 405 16.59 -26.98 4.89
CA THR A 405 17.15 -26.95 6.25
C THR A 405 18.40 -27.82 6.36
N ASP A 406 18.35 -29.06 5.84
CA ASP A 406 19.47 -30.01 5.87
C ASP A 406 20.68 -29.45 5.08
N TYR A 407 20.42 -28.88 3.91
CA TYR A 407 21.43 -28.21 3.08
C TYR A 407 22.04 -26.97 3.74
N ALA A 408 21.23 -26.12 4.38
CA ALA A 408 21.74 -24.99 5.15
C ALA A 408 22.54 -25.44 6.38
N ALA A 409 22.13 -26.55 7.01
CA ALA A 409 22.82 -27.11 8.17
C ALA A 409 24.24 -27.55 7.81
N LEU A 410 24.48 -28.11 6.62
CA LEU A 410 25.83 -28.48 6.14
C LEU A 410 26.84 -27.34 6.29
N LEU A 411 26.45 -26.10 5.98
CA LEU A 411 27.34 -24.94 5.98
C LEU A 411 27.34 -24.13 7.28
N THR A 412 26.40 -24.41 8.18
CA THR A 412 26.24 -23.64 9.41
C THR A 412 27.45 -23.85 10.32
N PRO A 413 28.13 -22.78 10.80
CA PRO A 413 29.26 -22.92 11.69
C PRO A 413 28.85 -23.65 12.98
N PRO A 414 29.76 -24.44 13.60
CA PRO A 414 29.48 -25.11 14.85
C PRO A 414 29.14 -24.10 15.97
N LYS A 415 28.24 -24.51 16.88
CA LYS A 415 27.84 -23.68 18.04
C LYS A 415 28.93 -23.59 19.10
N SER A 416 29.81 -24.57 19.21
CA SER A 416 30.93 -24.59 20.16
C SER A 416 32.24 -24.24 19.45
N GLY A 417 33.06 -23.38 20.07
CA GLY A 417 34.38 -23.00 19.55
C GLY A 417 35.37 -24.17 19.40
N ASN A 418 35.03 -25.36 19.90
CA ASN A 418 35.89 -26.55 19.93
C ASN A 418 35.70 -27.49 18.72
N SER A 419 34.83 -27.17 17.76
CA SER A 419 34.61 -28.03 16.58
C SER A 419 35.44 -27.63 15.35
N ALA A 420 36.26 -26.59 15.46
CA ALA A 420 37.33 -26.34 14.49
C ALA A 420 38.41 -27.42 14.70
N GLY A 421 38.77 -28.13 13.63
CA GLY A 421 39.70 -29.24 13.70
C GLY A 421 40.81 -29.13 12.66
N ILE A 422 41.73 -30.09 12.71
CA ILE A 422 42.83 -30.20 11.75
C ILE A 422 42.23 -30.35 10.34
N THR A 423 42.79 -29.60 9.39
CA THR A 423 42.41 -29.67 7.98
C THR A 423 42.39 -31.12 7.49
N PRO A 424 41.27 -31.61 6.92
CA PRO A 424 41.19 -32.96 6.38
C PRO A 424 42.22 -33.18 5.25
N SER A 425 42.68 -34.41 5.08
CA SER A 425 43.57 -34.76 3.96
C SER A 425 42.85 -34.62 2.61
N ALA A 426 43.62 -34.49 1.53
CA ALA A 426 43.07 -34.44 0.17
C ALA A 426 42.22 -35.68 -0.15
N ASP A 427 42.67 -36.87 0.25
CA ASP A 427 41.93 -38.12 0.07
C ASP A 427 40.58 -38.11 0.80
N THR A 428 40.53 -37.55 2.02
CA THR A 428 39.28 -37.40 2.77
C THR A 428 38.33 -36.43 2.08
N LEU A 429 38.83 -35.32 1.52
CA LEU A 429 38.02 -34.35 0.79
C LEU A 429 37.48 -34.93 -0.54
N ASP A 430 38.28 -35.72 -1.26
CA ASP A 430 37.85 -36.37 -2.50
C ASP A 430 36.83 -37.49 -2.24
N ALA A 431 37.01 -38.29 -1.19
CA ALA A 431 36.02 -39.26 -0.74
C ALA A 431 34.69 -38.57 -0.36
N SER A 432 34.79 -37.46 0.37
CA SER A 432 33.63 -36.63 0.75
C SER A 432 32.91 -36.05 -0.48
N ARG A 433 33.65 -35.60 -1.50
CA ARG A 433 33.07 -35.10 -2.76
C ARG A 433 32.23 -36.16 -3.47
N ARG A 434 32.73 -37.40 -3.57
CA ARG A 434 32.01 -38.51 -4.19
C ARG A 434 30.72 -38.84 -3.44
N ARG A 435 30.78 -38.84 -2.11
CA ARG A 435 29.65 -39.05 -1.21
C ARG A 435 28.56 -37.99 -1.34
N LEU A 436 28.94 -36.71 -1.35
CA LEU A 436 28.01 -35.59 -1.57
C LEU A 436 27.35 -35.66 -2.96
N THR A 437 28.11 -36.07 -3.98
CA THR A 437 27.59 -36.27 -5.34
C THR A 437 26.58 -37.42 -5.37
N ALA A 438 26.89 -38.55 -4.72
CA ALA A 438 25.99 -39.70 -4.61
C ALA A 438 24.69 -39.37 -3.84
N ALA A 439 24.78 -38.48 -2.84
CA ALA A 439 23.64 -37.95 -2.09
C ALA A 439 22.85 -36.87 -2.86
N ALA A 440 23.18 -36.61 -4.13
CA ALA A 440 22.55 -35.58 -4.97
C ALA A 440 22.56 -34.18 -4.35
N VAL A 441 23.61 -33.84 -3.59
CA VAL A 441 23.79 -32.50 -3.04
C VAL A 441 24.09 -31.52 -4.18
N PRO A 442 23.46 -30.33 -4.23
CA PRO A 442 23.74 -29.33 -5.25
C PRO A 442 25.25 -29.03 -5.40
N PRO A 443 25.82 -28.96 -6.62
CA PRO A 443 27.26 -28.83 -6.82
C PRO A 443 27.89 -27.61 -6.13
N LEU A 444 27.22 -26.45 -6.18
CA LEU A 444 27.67 -25.23 -5.52
C LEU A 444 27.74 -25.40 -3.99
N LEU A 445 26.76 -26.11 -3.41
CA LEU A 445 26.71 -26.41 -1.98
C LEU A 445 27.85 -27.36 -1.59
N ALA A 446 28.06 -28.41 -2.36
CA ALA A 446 29.14 -29.37 -2.12
C ALA A 446 30.52 -28.69 -2.23
N GLN A 447 30.71 -27.81 -3.21
CA GLN A 447 31.95 -27.05 -3.38
C GLN A 447 32.22 -26.11 -2.19
N GLU A 448 31.23 -25.33 -1.77
CA GLU A 448 31.38 -24.42 -0.62
C GLU A 448 31.62 -25.20 0.67
N PHE A 449 30.92 -26.33 0.86
CA PHE A 449 31.13 -27.22 2.00
C PHE A 449 32.57 -27.72 2.05
N LEU A 450 33.08 -28.32 0.97
CA LEU A 450 34.46 -28.82 0.91
C LEU A 450 35.49 -27.69 1.05
N THR A 451 35.20 -26.49 0.57
CA THR A 451 36.07 -25.31 0.73
C THR A 451 36.15 -24.87 2.19
N ARG A 452 35.05 -24.93 2.94
CA ARG A 452 35.05 -24.67 4.39
C ARG A 452 35.77 -25.79 5.15
N ALA A 453 35.55 -27.05 4.77
CA ALA A 453 36.26 -28.19 5.33
C ALA A 453 37.78 -28.06 5.16
N SER A 454 38.26 -27.70 3.96
CA SER A 454 39.69 -27.52 3.69
C SER A 454 40.31 -26.33 4.43
N ARG A 455 39.49 -25.42 4.97
CA ARG A 455 39.93 -24.33 5.85
C ARG A 455 39.90 -24.71 7.33
N GLY A 456 39.48 -25.93 7.68
CA GLY A 456 39.43 -26.42 9.06
C GLY A 456 38.17 -26.00 9.83
N TRP A 457 37.10 -25.63 9.12
CA TRP A 457 35.83 -25.21 9.76
C TRP A 457 35.22 -26.30 10.65
N TRP A 458 35.56 -27.57 10.39
CA TRP A 458 35.04 -28.74 11.08
C TRP A 458 36.16 -29.70 11.42
N SER A 459 36.02 -30.40 12.54
CA SER A 459 36.78 -31.62 12.83
C SER A 459 36.38 -32.76 11.89
N ALA A 460 37.21 -33.80 11.80
CA ALA A 460 36.91 -34.97 10.98
C ALA A 460 35.57 -35.63 11.38
N ASP A 461 35.28 -35.72 12.68
CA ASP A 461 34.02 -36.27 13.19
C ASP A 461 32.81 -35.40 12.84
N GLU A 462 32.96 -34.07 12.88
CA GLU A 462 31.92 -33.12 12.50
C GLU A 462 31.66 -33.14 10.99
N LEU A 463 32.73 -33.22 10.18
CA LEU A 463 32.66 -33.38 8.73
C LEU A 463 31.89 -34.65 8.36
N GLU A 464 32.28 -35.78 8.96
CA GLU A 464 31.64 -37.08 8.74
C GLU A 464 30.16 -37.05 9.15
N ARG A 465 29.84 -36.46 10.31
CA ARG A 465 28.45 -36.35 10.78
C ARG A 465 27.58 -35.54 9.82
N ARG A 466 28.10 -34.45 9.28
CA ARG A 466 27.40 -33.59 8.31
C ARG A 466 27.17 -34.32 6.99
N ILE A 467 28.17 -35.03 6.48
CA ILE A 467 28.01 -35.83 5.27
C ILE A 467 26.93 -36.91 5.50
N ARG A 468 26.98 -37.62 6.62
CA ARG A 468 25.92 -38.60 6.99
C ARG A 468 24.53 -38.00 7.09
N SER A 469 24.39 -36.75 7.54
CA SER A 469 23.07 -36.09 7.64
C SER A 469 22.39 -35.87 6.28
N VAL A 470 23.16 -35.79 5.18
CA VAL A 470 22.64 -35.65 3.82
C VAL A 470 22.70 -36.95 3.02
N GLU A 471 23.56 -37.88 3.42
CA GLU A 471 23.53 -39.27 2.98
C GLU A 471 22.39 -40.02 3.65
N LYS A 472 21.16 -39.86 3.14
CA LYS A 472 20.15 -40.87 3.43
C LYS A 472 20.60 -42.18 2.79
N GLN A 473 20.64 -43.22 3.63
CA GLN A 473 20.88 -44.64 3.33
C GLN A 473 20.24 -45.10 2.00
N PRO A 474 20.77 -46.18 1.37
CA PRO A 474 20.20 -46.76 0.16
C PRO A 474 18.69 -46.84 0.32
N THR A 475 18.00 -46.40 -0.72
CA THR A 475 16.57 -46.62 -0.88
C THR A 475 16.29 -48.06 -0.41
N PRO A 476 15.50 -48.28 0.66
CA PRO A 476 14.98 -49.61 0.88
C PRO A 476 14.28 -49.96 -0.43
N ALA A 477 14.70 -51.07 -1.05
CA ALA A 477 14.18 -51.54 -2.31
C ALA A 477 12.68 -51.22 -2.39
N SER A 478 12.29 -50.36 -3.35
CA SER A 478 10.90 -50.02 -3.65
C SER A 478 9.96 -50.15 -2.44
N THR A 479 9.86 -49.12 -1.60
CA THR A 479 8.81 -49.07 -0.58
C THR A 479 7.44 -48.93 -1.25
N ARG A 480 6.95 -50.05 -1.78
CA ARG A 480 5.55 -50.34 -2.11
C ARG A 480 4.62 -50.19 -0.89
N ASN A 481 5.18 -50.03 0.33
CA ASN A 481 4.47 -49.97 1.59
C ASN A 481 4.87 -48.76 2.46
N ALA A 482 4.90 -47.54 1.91
CA ALA A 482 4.78 -46.35 2.75
C ALA A 482 3.32 -46.24 3.25
N PRO A 483 3.04 -45.95 4.53
CA PRO A 483 1.70 -45.59 4.96
C PRO A 483 1.29 -44.31 4.21
N ALA A 484 0.14 -44.36 3.56
CA ALA A 484 -0.37 -43.25 2.76
C ALA A 484 -0.49 -41.97 3.61
N PRO A 485 -0.27 -40.77 3.02
CA PRO A 485 -0.56 -39.51 3.69
C PRO A 485 -2.02 -39.51 4.15
N ALA A 486 -2.27 -39.02 5.37
CA ALA A 486 -3.54 -39.03 6.06
C ALA A 486 -4.75 -39.05 5.11
N GLU A 487 -5.39 -40.21 5.05
CA GLU A 487 -6.59 -40.48 4.25
C GLU A 487 -7.65 -39.41 4.58
N ASN A 488 -7.91 -38.51 3.64
CA ASN A 488 -8.99 -37.53 3.76
C ASN A 488 -10.15 -37.95 2.86
N PRO A 489 -11.16 -38.69 3.38
CA PRO A 489 -12.35 -39.08 2.65
C PRO A 489 -13.04 -37.90 1.96
N GLY A 490 -13.02 -36.70 2.58
CA GLY A 490 -13.63 -35.49 2.03
C GLY A 490 -13.03 -35.08 0.68
N ARG A 491 -11.71 -35.21 0.49
CA ARG A 491 -11.05 -34.93 -0.79
C ARG A 491 -11.46 -35.93 -1.87
N MET A 492 -11.57 -37.22 -1.52
CA MET A 492 -11.96 -38.27 -2.47
C MET A 492 -13.43 -38.15 -2.88
N ILE A 493 -14.31 -37.76 -1.94
CA ILE A 493 -15.72 -37.48 -2.22
C ILE A 493 -15.86 -36.27 -3.16
N ALA A 494 -15.10 -35.19 -2.93
CA ALA A 494 -15.10 -34.03 -3.80
C ALA A 494 -14.64 -34.38 -5.24
N LEU A 495 -13.63 -35.25 -5.37
CA LEU A 495 -13.15 -35.75 -6.66
C LEU A 495 -14.23 -36.57 -7.39
N LEU A 496 -14.91 -37.49 -6.71
CA LEU A 496 -16.01 -38.26 -7.30
C LEU A 496 -17.20 -37.38 -7.73
N ARG A 497 -17.51 -36.34 -6.96
CA ARG A 497 -18.55 -35.36 -7.31
C ARG A 497 -18.16 -34.60 -8.59
N SER A 498 -16.93 -34.11 -8.67
CA SER A 498 -16.39 -33.45 -9.86
C SER A 498 -16.42 -34.38 -11.09
N MET A 499 -16.05 -35.66 -10.95
CA MET A 499 -16.14 -36.64 -12.03
C MET A 499 -17.59 -36.92 -12.46
N SER A 500 -18.56 -36.83 -11.55
CA SER A 500 -19.99 -36.95 -11.89
C SER A 500 -20.52 -35.70 -12.60
N GLU A 501 -20.12 -34.50 -12.15
CA GLU A 501 -20.56 -33.22 -12.72
C GLU A 501 -19.99 -33.01 -14.14
N THR A 502 -18.76 -33.48 -14.38
CA THR A 502 -18.10 -33.44 -15.69
C THR A 502 -18.55 -34.56 -16.63
N GLY A 503 -19.43 -35.45 -16.18
CA GLY A 503 -19.93 -36.59 -16.96
C GLY A 503 -18.91 -37.72 -17.17
N ALA A 504 -17.77 -37.68 -16.48
CA ALA A 504 -16.74 -38.73 -16.55
C ALA A 504 -17.23 -40.05 -15.93
N ILE A 505 -18.15 -39.99 -14.96
CA ILE A 505 -18.91 -41.12 -14.40
C ILE A 505 -20.38 -40.71 -14.19
N THR A 506 -21.29 -41.66 -14.06
CA THR A 506 -22.69 -41.37 -13.73
C THR A 506 -22.86 -41.09 -12.23
N ALA A 507 -23.89 -40.34 -11.84
CA ALA A 507 -24.21 -40.08 -10.43
C ALA A 507 -24.45 -41.35 -9.60
N GLY A 508 -24.97 -42.41 -10.24
CA GLY A 508 -25.11 -43.72 -9.62
C GLY A 508 -23.76 -44.40 -9.32
N VAL A 509 -22.81 -44.32 -10.26
CA VAL A 509 -21.44 -44.82 -10.07
C VAL A 509 -20.72 -44.00 -9.01
N ALA A 510 -20.85 -42.68 -9.03
CA ALA A 510 -20.24 -41.79 -8.03
C ALA A 510 -20.74 -42.10 -6.60
N SER A 511 -22.05 -42.28 -6.43
CA SER A 511 -22.64 -42.63 -5.12
C SER A 511 -22.13 -43.96 -4.57
N GLN A 512 -21.93 -44.96 -5.44
CA GLN A 512 -21.41 -46.26 -5.02
C GLN A 512 -19.94 -46.17 -4.56
N TRP A 513 -19.10 -45.42 -5.27
CA TRP A 513 -17.72 -45.16 -4.87
C TRP A 513 -17.62 -44.30 -3.62
N ILE A 514 -18.50 -43.31 -3.43
CA ILE A 514 -18.60 -42.53 -2.19
C ILE A 514 -18.92 -43.45 -1.00
N GLY A 515 -19.82 -44.42 -1.18
CA GLY A 515 -20.13 -45.43 -0.16
C GLY A 515 -18.89 -46.20 0.30
N LEU A 516 -18.03 -46.62 -0.62
CA LEU A 516 -16.77 -47.32 -0.31
C LEU A 516 -15.74 -46.41 0.36
N VAL A 517 -15.67 -45.13 -0.04
CA VAL A 517 -14.78 -44.14 0.60
C VAL A 517 -15.18 -43.89 2.05
N MET A 518 -16.48 -43.90 2.34
CA MET A 518 -17.04 -43.64 3.66
C MET A 518 -17.14 -44.89 4.56
N GLN A 519 -16.88 -46.10 4.04
CA GLN A 519 -16.95 -47.32 4.84
C GLN A 519 -15.98 -47.23 6.04
N PRO A 520 -16.46 -47.34 7.29
CA PRO A 520 -15.58 -47.41 8.45
C PRO A 520 -14.75 -48.71 8.39
N PRO A 521 -13.57 -48.77 9.03
CA PRO A 521 -12.78 -49.98 9.12
C PRO A 521 -13.62 -51.10 9.74
N SER A 522 -13.93 -52.13 8.96
CA SER A 522 -14.74 -53.26 9.41
C SER A 522 -13.88 -54.18 10.29
N PRO A 523 -14.25 -54.45 11.55
CA PRO A 523 -13.57 -55.48 12.34
C PRO A 523 -13.84 -56.84 11.69
N GLY A 524 -12.81 -57.50 11.18
CA GLY A 524 -12.90 -58.87 10.64
C GLY A 524 -12.93 -59.01 9.11
N ALA A 525 -12.66 -57.95 8.35
CA ALA A 525 -12.39 -58.12 6.92
C ALA A 525 -11.01 -58.77 6.72
N ALA A 526 -10.99 -59.98 6.15
CA ALA A 526 -9.76 -60.66 5.81
C ALA A 526 -8.95 -59.83 4.81
N ALA A 527 -7.64 -59.73 5.02
CA ALA A 527 -6.74 -59.18 4.01
C ALA A 527 -6.94 -59.93 2.69
N PRO A 528 -6.83 -59.26 1.53
CA PRO A 528 -7.02 -59.92 0.25
C PRO A 528 -6.00 -61.06 0.07
N PRO A 529 -6.33 -62.11 -0.72
CA PRO A 529 -5.40 -63.20 -1.01
C PRO A 529 -4.06 -62.68 -1.51
N ALA A 530 -2.95 -63.35 -1.16
CA ALA A 530 -1.59 -62.92 -1.51
C ALA A 530 -1.33 -62.77 -3.03
N THR A 531 -2.23 -63.31 -3.87
CA THR A 531 -2.22 -63.17 -5.33
C THR A 531 -2.68 -61.78 -5.81
N VAL A 532 -3.36 -61.00 -4.97
CA VAL A 532 -3.83 -59.64 -5.31
C VAL A 532 -2.72 -58.63 -5.01
N LYS A 533 -2.22 -57.95 -6.04
CA LYS A 533 -1.21 -56.90 -5.89
C LYS A 533 -1.87 -55.53 -5.94
N ARG A 534 -1.40 -54.62 -5.06
CA ARG A 534 -1.82 -53.20 -5.03
C ARG A 534 -1.72 -52.55 -6.42
N ASP A 535 -0.61 -52.75 -7.12
CA ASP A 535 -0.37 -52.12 -8.42
C ASP A 535 -1.36 -52.58 -9.49
N ASP A 536 -1.85 -53.83 -9.40
CA ASP A 536 -2.86 -54.36 -10.32
C ASP A 536 -4.22 -53.67 -10.08
N LEU A 537 -4.57 -53.41 -8.81
CA LEU A 537 -5.79 -52.65 -8.45
C LEU A 537 -5.73 -51.20 -8.94
N VAL A 538 -4.57 -50.56 -8.79
CA VAL A 538 -4.34 -49.19 -9.28
C VAL A 538 -4.44 -49.16 -10.80
N ALA A 539 -3.76 -50.07 -11.51
CA ALA A 539 -3.80 -50.16 -12.96
C ALA A 539 -5.21 -50.42 -13.49
N GLN A 540 -5.99 -51.29 -12.83
CA GLN A 540 -7.38 -51.55 -13.18
C GLN A 540 -8.25 -50.30 -13.05
N MET A 541 -8.13 -49.53 -11.97
CA MET A 541 -8.90 -48.29 -11.78
C MET A 541 -8.47 -47.20 -12.75
N SER A 542 -7.17 -47.03 -12.99
CA SER A 542 -6.66 -46.08 -13.98
C SER A 542 -7.14 -46.42 -15.39
N SER A 543 -7.25 -47.71 -15.75
CA SER A 543 -7.83 -48.13 -17.03
C SER A 543 -9.30 -47.76 -17.22
N LYS A 544 -10.02 -47.48 -16.11
CA LYS A 544 -11.41 -47.00 -16.09
C LYS A 544 -11.52 -45.48 -16.05
N GLY A 545 -10.39 -44.76 -16.10
CA GLY A 545 -10.36 -43.30 -16.10
C GLY A 545 -10.35 -42.67 -14.70
N PHE A 546 -10.11 -43.45 -13.64
CA PHE A 546 -9.95 -42.87 -12.31
C PHE A 546 -8.57 -42.21 -12.14
N PRO A 547 -8.51 -41.03 -11.48
CA PRO A 547 -7.26 -40.37 -11.16
C PRO A 547 -6.34 -41.28 -10.30
N PRO A 548 -5.01 -41.23 -10.50
CA PRO A 548 -4.06 -42.07 -9.76
C PRO A 548 -4.17 -41.93 -8.23
N GLU A 549 -4.51 -40.74 -7.75
CA GLU A 549 -4.75 -40.48 -6.33
C GLU A 549 -5.96 -41.22 -5.77
N PHE A 550 -7.06 -41.29 -6.52
CA PHE A 550 -8.25 -42.05 -6.14
C PHE A 550 -8.01 -43.56 -6.21
N ALA A 551 -7.34 -44.01 -7.27
CA ALA A 551 -6.98 -45.41 -7.47
C ALA A 551 -6.08 -45.92 -6.34
N SER A 552 -5.06 -45.13 -5.96
CA SER A 552 -4.15 -45.46 -4.85
C SER A 552 -4.87 -45.48 -3.51
N PHE A 553 -5.80 -44.54 -3.27
CA PHE A 553 -6.62 -44.49 -2.04
C PHE A 553 -7.46 -45.76 -1.87
N ILE A 554 -8.22 -46.15 -2.89
CA ILE A 554 -9.05 -47.36 -2.84
C ILE A 554 -8.17 -48.62 -2.73
N ALA A 555 -7.08 -48.71 -3.51
CA ALA A 555 -6.17 -49.85 -3.45
C ALA A 555 -5.57 -50.03 -2.04
N ASN A 556 -5.19 -48.95 -1.36
CA ASN A 556 -4.69 -49.01 0.01
C ASN A 556 -5.75 -49.52 0.98
N ARG A 557 -7.01 -49.08 0.85
CA ARG A 557 -8.11 -49.54 1.70
C ARG A 557 -8.53 -50.97 1.43
N VAL A 558 -8.43 -51.46 0.20
CA VAL A 558 -8.62 -52.88 -0.13
C VAL A 558 -7.48 -53.71 0.46
N MET A 559 -6.22 -53.29 0.30
CA MET A 559 -5.06 -54.00 0.86
C MET A 559 -5.05 -54.00 2.39
N ALA A 560 -5.58 -52.95 3.03
CA ALA A 560 -5.75 -52.85 4.47
C ALA A 560 -6.98 -53.63 5.00
N GLY A 561 -7.80 -54.23 4.12
CA GLY A 561 -9.04 -54.90 4.50
C GLY A 561 -10.19 -53.96 4.85
N THR A 562 -10.01 -52.63 4.79
CA THR A 562 -11.06 -51.65 5.05
C THR A 562 -12.20 -51.72 4.02
N ILE A 563 -11.89 -52.07 2.77
CA ILE A 563 -12.85 -52.34 1.69
C ILE A 563 -12.74 -53.82 1.32
N LYS A 564 -13.86 -54.55 1.31
CA LYS A 564 -13.86 -55.95 0.85
C LYS A 564 -13.54 -56.04 -0.63
N LEU A 565 -12.78 -57.06 -1.02
CA LEU A 565 -12.43 -57.28 -2.43
C LEU A 565 -13.68 -57.45 -3.32
N ASP A 566 -14.74 -58.07 -2.79
CA ASP A 566 -16.03 -58.24 -3.51
C ASP A 566 -16.77 -56.91 -3.70
N ASP A 567 -16.71 -56.01 -2.71
CA ASP A 567 -17.30 -54.67 -2.78
C ASP A 567 -16.57 -53.81 -3.82
N TYR A 568 -15.23 -53.89 -3.83
CA TYR A 568 -14.38 -53.30 -4.87
C TYR A 568 -14.70 -53.86 -6.26
N ALA A 569 -14.77 -55.20 -6.40
CA ALA A 569 -15.06 -55.85 -7.68
C ALA A 569 -16.45 -55.47 -8.21
N SER A 570 -17.44 -55.36 -7.31
CA SER A 570 -18.81 -54.93 -7.64
C SER A 570 -18.84 -53.49 -8.15
N ALA A 571 -18.14 -52.55 -7.50
CA ALA A 571 -18.04 -51.17 -7.95
C ALA A 571 -17.28 -51.04 -9.29
N MET A 572 -16.22 -51.83 -9.47
CA MET A 572 -15.46 -51.88 -10.73
C MET A 572 -16.27 -52.43 -11.90
N LYS A 573 -17.16 -53.41 -11.66
CA LYS A 573 -18.04 -54.00 -12.69
C LYS A 573 -19.07 -53.00 -13.23
N ILE A 574 -19.58 -52.13 -12.36
CA ILE A 574 -20.61 -51.13 -12.71
C ILE A 574 -19.97 -49.88 -13.33
N THR A 575 -18.67 -49.64 -13.07
CA THR A 575 -17.91 -48.58 -13.71
C THR A 575 -17.65 -48.91 -15.18
N LYS A 576 -18.45 -48.31 -16.08
CA LYS A 576 -18.17 -48.33 -17.53
C LYS A 576 -16.91 -47.48 -17.78
N GLY A 577 -15.94 -48.04 -18.50
CA GLY A 577 -14.74 -47.29 -18.86
C GLY A 577 -15.09 -46.24 -19.91
N ASN A 578 -14.49 -45.06 -19.80
CA ASN A 578 -14.50 -44.07 -20.88
C ASN A 578 -13.65 -44.62 -22.02
N ALA A 579 -14.27 -45.20 -23.05
CA ALA A 579 -13.64 -45.23 -24.36
C ALA A 579 -13.52 -43.75 -24.81
N PRO A 580 -12.33 -43.30 -25.25
CA PRO A 580 -12.13 -41.89 -25.61
C PRO A 580 -13.13 -41.49 -26.71
N ARG A 581 -13.87 -40.40 -26.46
CA ARG A 581 -14.62 -39.67 -27.49
C ARG A 581 -13.75 -38.54 -28.01
#